data_AF-A0A9E0JT55-F1
#
_entry.id   AF-A0A9E0JT55-F1
#
_cell.length_a   1.000
_cell.length_b   1.000
_cell.length_c   1.000
_cell.angle_alpha   90.00
_cell.angle_beta   90.00
_cell.angle_gamma   90.00
#
_symmetry.space_group_name_H-M   'P 1'
#
loop_
_entity.id
_entity.type
_entity.pdbx_description
1 polymer ?
#
loop_
_entity_poly.entity_id
_entity_poly.type
_entity_poly.pdbx_seq_one_letter_code
_entity_poly.pdbx_strand_id
1 'polypeptide(L)'
;GLSPLNVEFLGALPTYSLTLFTRTIYPLVCLVKDHWPYRPNDEVDKMLEIPVTAFFRSSSYALLELNTEDGKSDPRHNLQFPCLVIPDGKGGEDILWGATFFIITNFLREVTGGAFPAETPGRIVTKTLSARYTSGNR
;
A
#
# COMPACT_ATOMS: atom_id res chain seq x y z
N GLY A 1 -7.32 5.89 18.61
CA GLY A 1 -7.07 6.69 17.39
C GLY A 1 -6.03 7.75 17.64
N LEU A 2 -5.34 8.22 16.59
CA LEU A 2 -4.32 9.27 16.63
C LEU A 2 -4.92 10.62 17.07
N SER A 3 -4.28 11.32 18.00
CA SER A 3 -4.73 12.64 18.46
C SER A 3 -4.52 13.70 17.36
N PRO A 4 -5.54 14.51 17.01
CA PRO A 4 -5.37 15.61 16.05
C PRO A 4 -4.33 16.64 16.47
N LEU A 5 -4.12 16.82 17.79
CA LEU A 5 -3.13 17.76 18.32
C LEU A 5 -1.69 17.25 18.15
N ASN A 6 -1.51 15.96 17.89
CA ASN A 6 -0.19 15.34 17.66
C ASN A 6 0.17 15.25 16.16
N VAL A 7 -0.59 15.92 15.29
CA VAL A 7 -0.45 15.83 13.85
C VAL A 7 -0.23 17.23 13.27
N GLU A 8 0.74 17.34 12.38
CA GLU A 8 1.00 18.55 11.58
C GLU A 8 0.72 18.23 10.11
N PHE A 9 -0.15 19.03 9.47
CA PHE A 9 -0.50 18.85 8.06
C PHE A 9 0.63 19.37 7.16
N LEU A 10 1.14 18.53 6.28
CA LEU A 10 2.23 18.88 5.36
C LEU A 10 1.73 19.23 3.95
N GLY A 11 0.56 18.73 3.54
CA GLY A 11 -0.01 19.04 2.23
C GLY A 11 -0.93 17.96 1.68
N ALA A 12 -1.65 18.33 0.63
CA ALA A 12 -2.46 17.40 -0.15
C ALA A 12 -1.66 16.88 -1.35
N LEU A 13 -1.77 15.59 -1.62
CA LEU A 13 -1.22 14.97 -2.82
C LEU A 13 -2.23 14.99 -3.97
N PRO A 14 -1.78 14.80 -5.22
CA PRO A 14 -2.68 14.58 -6.35
C PRO A 14 -3.70 13.48 -6.06
N THR A 15 -4.94 13.70 -6.49
CA THR A 15 -6.04 12.75 -6.29
C THR A 15 -5.77 11.43 -7.02
N TYR A 16 -6.14 10.32 -6.40
CA TYR A 16 -6.03 8.99 -7.01
C TYR A 16 -7.43 8.43 -7.29
N SER A 17 -7.75 8.20 -8.56
CA SER A 17 -9.01 7.54 -8.94
C SER A 17 -8.79 6.03 -9.05
N LEU A 18 -9.60 5.26 -8.34
CA LEU A 18 -9.52 3.80 -8.39
C LEU A 18 -9.97 3.32 -9.78
N THR A 19 -9.24 2.35 -10.34
CA THR A 19 -9.58 1.76 -11.65
C THR A 19 -10.71 0.72 -11.54
N LEU A 20 -10.77 0.00 -10.41
CA LEU A 20 -11.76 -1.05 -10.17
C LEU A 20 -13.06 -0.54 -9.55
N PHE A 21 -13.10 0.72 -9.10
CA PHE A 21 -14.26 1.32 -8.43
C PHE A 21 -14.40 2.79 -8.82
N THR A 22 -15.62 3.29 -8.98
CA THR A 22 -15.88 4.71 -9.25
C THR A 22 -15.73 5.56 -7.99
N ARG A 23 -14.54 5.57 -7.39
CA ARG A 23 -14.20 6.33 -6.19
C ARG A 23 -12.88 7.07 -6.36
N THR A 24 -12.85 8.28 -5.84
CA THR A 24 -11.66 9.15 -5.83
C THR A 24 -11.12 9.27 -4.41
N ILE A 25 -9.82 9.06 -4.26
CA ILE A 25 -9.08 9.22 -3.01
C ILE A 25 -8.40 10.59 -3.03
N TYR A 26 -8.49 11.31 -1.91
CA TYR A 26 -7.84 12.60 -1.67
C TYR A 26 -6.75 12.37 -0.61
N PRO A 27 -5.52 12.05 -1.01
CA PRO A 27 -4.48 11.69 -0.05
C PRO A 27 -3.91 12.94 0.63
N LEU A 28 -3.75 12.86 1.94
CA LEU A 28 -3.18 13.92 2.78
C LEU A 28 -1.91 13.39 3.44
N VAL A 29 -0.90 14.24 3.52
CA VAL A 29 0.36 13.93 4.19
C VAL A 29 0.43 14.71 5.49
N CYS A 30 0.76 14.02 6.57
CA CYS A 30 0.94 14.63 7.87
C CYS A 30 2.19 14.10 8.58
N LEU A 31 2.79 14.94 9.42
CA LEU A 31 3.83 14.56 10.37
C LEU A 31 3.21 14.25 11.72
N VAL A 32 3.60 13.12 12.32
CA VAL A 32 3.29 12.80 13.72
C VAL A 32 4.40 13.38 14.58
N LYS A 33 4.08 14.32 15.47
CA LYS A 33 5.09 15.13 16.19
C LYS A 33 5.79 14.35 17.29
N ASP A 34 5.01 13.67 18.12
CA ASP A 34 5.48 12.88 19.25
C ASP A 34 5.14 11.40 19.09
N HIS A 35 5.93 10.52 19.73
CA HIS A 35 5.62 9.09 19.77
C HIS A 35 4.19 8.86 20.25
N TRP A 36 3.43 8.08 19.48
CA TRP A 36 2.03 7.80 19.76
C TRP A 36 1.80 6.29 19.86
N PRO A 37 1.32 5.76 21.01
CA PRO A 37 1.03 4.35 21.14
C PRO A 37 -0.15 3.96 20.25
N TYR A 38 0.05 2.97 19.38
CA TYR A 38 -1.00 2.46 18.50
C TYR A 38 -2.19 1.93 19.31
N ARG A 39 -3.39 2.39 18.95
CA ARG A 39 -4.67 1.96 19.54
C ARG A 39 -5.61 1.56 18.41
N PRO A 40 -5.41 0.37 17.79
CA PRO A 40 -6.34 -0.16 16.79
C PRO A 40 -7.71 -0.44 17.43
N ASN A 41 -8.74 -0.51 16.60
CA ASN A 41 -10.08 -0.97 16.95
C ASN A 41 -10.43 -2.24 16.16
N ASP A 42 -11.64 -2.75 16.30
CA ASP A 42 -12.08 -3.99 15.64
C ASP A 42 -12.06 -3.93 14.10
N GLU A 43 -11.96 -2.73 13.50
CA GLU A 43 -11.79 -2.59 12.05
C GLU A 43 -10.35 -2.79 11.58
N VAL A 44 -9.37 -2.67 12.48
CA VAL A 44 -7.94 -2.67 12.16
C VAL A 44 -7.29 -3.93 12.71
N ASP A 45 -7.02 -4.87 11.82
CA ASP A 45 -6.32 -6.13 12.14
C ASP A 45 -4.91 -5.87 12.69
N LYS A 46 -4.15 -4.95 12.06
CA LYS A 46 -2.78 -4.61 12.48
C LYS A 46 -2.30 -3.24 12.01
N MET A 47 -1.27 -2.74 12.70
CA MET A 47 -0.51 -1.54 12.35
C MET A 47 0.91 -1.95 11.94
N LEU A 48 1.43 -1.35 10.87
CA LEU A 48 2.77 -1.62 10.33
C LEU A 48 3.54 -0.32 10.17
N GLU A 49 4.74 -0.25 10.75
CA GLU A 49 5.72 0.80 10.48
C GLU A 49 6.66 0.33 9.37
N ILE A 50 6.72 1.05 8.26
CA ILE A 50 7.60 0.73 7.14
C ILE A 50 8.71 1.78 7.12
N PRO A 51 9.99 1.38 7.33
CA PRO A 51 11.10 2.31 7.19
C PRO A 51 11.13 2.92 5.79
N VAL A 52 11.29 4.24 5.69
CA VAL A 52 11.37 4.93 4.39
C VAL A 52 12.46 4.31 3.50
N THR A 53 13.56 3.83 4.09
CA THR A 53 14.66 3.13 3.40
C THR A 53 14.22 1.87 2.64
N ALA A 54 13.11 1.21 3.03
CA ALA A 54 12.59 0.05 2.31
C ALA A 54 12.17 0.40 0.88
N PHE A 55 11.65 1.62 0.67
CA PHE A 55 11.24 2.14 -0.63
C PHE A 55 12.42 2.54 -1.54
N PHE A 56 13.65 2.43 -1.05
CA PHE A 56 14.87 2.69 -1.82
C PHE A 56 15.70 1.42 -2.04
N ARG A 57 15.17 0.25 -1.67
CA ARG A 57 15.82 -1.04 -1.84
C ARG A 57 15.08 -1.84 -2.90
N SER A 58 15.71 -2.04 -4.05
CA SER A 58 15.13 -2.84 -5.15
C SER A 58 14.74 -4.26 -4.71
N SER A 59 15.47 -4.84 -3.75
CA SER A 59 15.16 -6.15 -3.17
C SER A 59 13.83 -6.21 -2.42
N SER A 60 13.27 -5.07 -2.02
CA SER A 60 12.00 -4.98 -1.33
C SER A 60 10.81 -5.07 -2.27
N TYR A 61 11.01 -5.08 -3.58
CA TYR A 61 9.92 -5.03 -4.55
C TYR A 61 9.72 -6.32 -5.32
N ALA A 62 8.46 -6.58 -5.63
CA ALA A 62 7.98 -7.78 -6.28
C ALA A 62 6.80 -7.46 -7.21
N LEU A 63 6.41 -8.43 -8.03
CA LEU A 63 5.14 -8.42 -8.76
C LEU A 63 4.12 -9.22 -7.97
N LEU A 64 3.04 -8.55 -7.58
CA LEU A 64 1.87 -9.19 -6.98
C LEU A 64 0.96 -9.74 -8.07
N GLU A 65 0.82 -11.06 -8.10
CA GLU A 65 -0.19 -11.74 -8.90
C GLU A 65 -1.46 -11.97 -8.07
N LEU A 66 -2.60 -11.50 -8.59
CA LEU A 66 -3.89 -11.67 -7.94
C LEU A 66 -4.57 -12.96 -8.42
N ASN A 67 -4.98 -13.77 -7.46
CA ASN A 67 -5.88 -14.89 -7.69
C ASN A 67 -7.25 -14.58 -7.12
N THR A 68 -8.30 -14.94 -7.86
CA THR A 68 -9.68 -14.84 -7.39
C THR A 68 -10.19 -16.24 -7.04
N GLU A 69 -11.13 -16.31 -6.11
CA GLU A 69 -11.77 -17.58 -5.71
C GLU A 69 -12.52 -18.24 -6.88
N ASP A 70 -13.02 -17.44 -7.84
CA ASP A 70 -13.68 -17.91 -9.07
C ASP A 70 -12.71 -18.43 -10.14
N GLY A 71 -11.40 -18.42 -9.87
CA GLY A 71 -10.36 -18.96 -10.73
C GLY A 71 -10.21 -18.24 -12.07
N LYS A 72 -9.95 -19.00 -13.14
CA LYS A 72 -9.59 -18.51 -14.49
C LYS A 72 -10.68 -17.70 -15.21
N SER A 73 -11.89 -17.67 -14.68
CA SER A 73 -13.04 -17.00 -15.31
C SER A 73 -13.09 -15.50 -15.01
N ASP A 74 -12.30 -15.01 -14.04
CA ASP A 74 -12.22 -13.59 -13.72
C ASP A 74 -11.23 -12.88 -14.66
N PRO A 75 -11.62 -11.79 -15.35
CA PRO A 75 -10.70 -11.01 -16.20
C PRO A 75 -9.53 -10.39 -15.42
N ARG A 76 -9.55 -10.41 -14.08
CA ARG A 76 -8.45 -9.99 -13.20
C ARG A 76 -7.42 -11.10 -12.94
N HIS A 77 -7.68 -12.32 -13.40
CA HIS A 77 -6.75 -13.43 -13.27
C HIS A 77 -5.44 -13.13 -14.02
N ASN A 78 -4.29 -13.38 -13.37
CA ASN A 78 -2.93 -13.09 -13.86
C ASN A 78 -2.60 -11.59 -14.01
N LEU A 79 -3.41 -10.66 -13.49
CA LEU A 79 -2.97 -9.27 -13.40
C LEU A 79 -1.84 -9.15 -12.38
N GLN A 80 -0.75 -8.55 -12.83
CA GLN A 80 0.43 -8.30 -12.02
C GLN A 80 0.53 -6.82 -11.67
N PHE A 81 0.73 -6.54 -10.38
CA PHE A 81 0.88 -5.19 -9.85
C PHE A 81 2.23 -5.05 -9.16
N PRO A 82 2.91 -3.90 -9.27
CA PRO A 82 4.06 -3.65 -8.43
C PRO A 82 3.62 -3.63 -6.96
N CYS A 83 4.43 -4.24 -6.09
CA CYS A 83 4.22 -4.22 -4.66
C CYS A 83 5.54 -4.13 -3.90
N LEU A 84 5.45 -3.65 -2.66
CA LEU A 84 6.52 -3.71 -1.68
C LEU A 84 6.25 -4.88 -0.72
N VAL A 85 7.26 -5.72 -0.52
CA VAL A 85 7.25 -6.81 0.45
C VAL A 85 7.92 -6.36 1.74
N ILE A 86 7.21 -6.51 2.85
CA ILE A 86 7.57 -6.03 4.18
C ILE A 86 7.75 -7.27 5.07
N PRO A 87 8.96 -7.58 5.55
CA PRO A 87 9.15 -8.67 6.49
C PRO A 87 8.39 -8.43 7.78
N ASP A 88 7.67 -9.43 8.29
CA ASP A 88 6.87 -9.31 9.53
C ASP A 88 7.71 -9.55 10.81
N GLY A 89 9.00 -9.87 10.66
CA GLY A 89 9.92 -10.19 11.75
C GLY A 89 9.73 -11.58 12.39
N LYS A 90 8.73 -12.35 11.94
CA LYS A 90 8.38 -13.71 12.41
C LYS A 90 8.55 -14.78 11.32
N GLY A 91 9.15 -14.40 10.19
CA GLY A 91 9.39 -15.29 9.04
C GLY A 91 8.28 -15.26 7.99
N GLY A 92 7.28 -14.40 8.16
CA GLY A 92 6.26 -14.08 7.17
C GLY A 92 6.51 -12.73 6.48
N GLU A 93 5.57 -12.39 5.59
CA GLU A 93 5.64 -11.20 4.75
C GLU A 93 4.30 -10.50 4.68
N ASP A 94 4.35 -9.17 4.77
CA ASP A 94 3.28 -8.26 4.46
C ASP A 94 3.45 -7.68 3.06
N ILE A 95 2.34 -7.40 2.39
CA ILE A 95 2.35 -6.92 1.00
C ILE A 95 1.64 -5.58 0.95
N LEU A 96 2.39 -4.52 0.63
CA LEU A 96 1.86 -3.20 0.30
C LEU A 96 1.73 -3.07 -1.22
N TRP A 97 0.51 -2.93 -1.70
CA TRP A 97 0.18 -2.91 -3.12
C TRP A 97 -1.04 -2.01 -3.41
N GLY A 98 -1.38 -1.86 -4.70
CA GLY A 98 -2.57 -1.14 -5.13
C GLY A 98 -2.51 0.36 -4.83
N ALA A 99 -3.66 0.97 -4.56
CA ALA A 99 -3.77 2.42 -4.40
C ALA A 99 -2.81 2.98 -3.33
N THR A 100 -2.69 2.32 -2.18
CA THR A 100 -1.78 2.77 -1.11
C THR A 100 -0.32 2.76 -1.54
N PHE A 101 0.11 1.73 -2.26
CA PHE A 101 1.45 1.67 -2.84
C PHE A 101 1.69 2.85 -3.80
N PHE A 102 0.77 3.11 -4.72
CA PHE A 102 0.89 4.22 -5.67
C PHE A 102 0.89 5.60 -4.99
N ILE A 103 0.05 5.80 -3.96
CA ILE A 103 0.00 7.06 -3.21
C ILE A 103 1.33 7.32 -2.49
N ILE A 104 1.89 6.31 -1.80
CA ILE A 104 3.16 6.45 -1.07
C ILE A 104 4.33 6.67 -2.03
N THR A 105 4.41 5.88 -3.11
CA THR A 105 5.49 6.04 -4.10
C THR A 105 5.41 7.38 -4.82
N ASN A 106 4.20 7.90 -5.08
CA ASN A 106 4.02 9.25 -5.60
C ASN A 106 4.49 10.31 -4.61
N PHE A 107 4.10 10.21 -3.33
CA PHE A 107 4.60 11.09 -2.28
C PHE A 107 6.13 11.13 -2.24
N LEU A 108 6.77 9.96 -2.24
CA LEU A 108 8.22 9.84 -2.18
C LEU A 108 8.87 10.46 -3.42
N ARG A 109 8.30 10.26 -4.61
CA ARG A 109 8.78 10.90 -5.84
C ARG A 109 8.74 12.43 -5.78
N GLU A 110 7.65 13.00 -5.27
CA GLU A 110 7.50 14.45 -5.12
C GLU A 110 8.53 15.03 -4.16
N VAL A 111 8.77 14.38 -3.01
CA VAL A 111 9.73 14.90 -2.01
C VAL A 111 11.19 14.64 -2.38
N THR A 112 11.52 13.62 -3.18
CA THR A 112 12.90 13.33 -3.60
C THR A 112 13.30 13.93 -4.94
N GLY A 113 12.38 14.59 -5.66
CA GLY A 113 12.71 15.21 -6.95
C GLY A 113 12.85 14.22 -8.11
N GLY A 114 12.14 13.09 -8.08
CA GLY A 114 11.90 12.27 -9.27
C GLY A 114 12.74 10.99 -9.42
N ALA A 115 13.90 10.87 -8.77
CA ALA A 115 14.70 9.65 -8.79
C ALA A 115 14.22 8.66 -7.71
N PHE A 116 13.01 8.13 -7.90
CA PHE A 116 12.47 7.03 -7.09
C PHE A 116 12.73 5.72 -7.84
N PRO A 117 13.25 4.65 -7.20
CA PRO A 117 13.89 3.56 -7.92
C PRO A 117 12.95 2.98 -8.98
N ALA A 118 13.44 2.99 -10.22
CA ALA A 118 12.86 2.22 -11.30
C ALA A 118 13.28 0.77 -11.08
N GLU A 119 12.31 -0.09 -10.84
CA GLU A 119 12.57 -1.46 -10.40
C GLU A 119 12.17 -2.45 -11.45
N THR A 120 13.13 -3.31 -11.75
CA THR A 120 12.86 -4.63 -12.28
C THR A 120 12.52 -5.50 -11.06
N PRO A 121 11.27 -5.95 -10.90
CA PRO A 121 10.88 -6.76 -9.76
C PRO A 121 11.64 -8.08 -9.75
N GLY A 122 12.23 -8.44 -8.61
CA GLY A 122 13.09 -9.63 -8.51
C GLY A 122 12.33 -10.95 -8.38
N ARG A 123 11.03 -10.92 -8.02
CA ARG A 123 10.20 -12.11 -7.83
C ARG A 123 8.70 -11.81 -7.97
N ILE A 124 7.92 -12.86 -8.13
CA ILE A 124 6.45 -12.83 -8.11
C ILE A 124 5.96 -13.33 -6.74
N VAL A 125 4.97 -12.64 -6.17
CA VAL A 125 4.24 -13.04 -4.96
C VAL A 125 2.76 -13.16 -5.28
N THR A 126 2.07 -14.12 -4.69
CA THR A 126 0.67 -14.41 -5.00
C THR A 126 -0.24 -14.04 -3.83
N LYS A 127 -1.38 -13.41 -4.12
CA LYS A 127 -2.41 -13.13 -3.13
C LYS A 127 -3.78 -13.52 -3.65
N THR A 128 -4.50 -14.32 -2.87
CA THR A 128 -5.90 -14.64 -3.15
C THR A 128 -6.79 -13.54 -2.57
N LEU A 129 -7.62 -12.94 -3.42
CA LEU A 129 -8.63 -11.98 -3.02
C LEU A 129 -9.94 -12.71 -2.71
N SER A 130 -10.55 -12.39 -1.57
CA SER A 130 -11.87 -12.89 -1.23
C SER A 130 -12.96 -12.23 -2.08
N ALA A 131 -14.07 -12.93 -2.29
CA ALA A 131 -15.23 -12.39 -3.02
C ALA A 131 -15.79 -11.07 -2.45
N ARG A 132 -15.55 -10.79 -1.16
CA ARG A 132 -15.96 -9.52 -0.51
C ARG A 132 -15.09 -8.34 -0.96
N TYR A 133 -13.80 -8.57 -1.20
CA TYR A 133 -12.91 -7.53 -1.70
C TYR A 133 -13.24 -7.13 -3.14
N THR A 134 -13.64 -8.10 -3.96
CA THR A 134 -13.92 -7.89 -5.38
C THR A 134 -15.26 -7.21 -5.66
N SER A 135 -16.23 -7.30 -4.74
CA SER A 135 -17.55 -6.68 -4.87
C SER A 135 -17.60 -5.23 -4.34
N GLY A 136 -16.56 -4.77 -3.62
CA GLY A 136 -16.52 -3.42 -3.05
C GLY A 136 -17.55 -3.17 -1.93
N ASN A 137 -18.26 -4.22 -1.50
CA ASN A 137 -19.19 -4.19 -0.38
C ASN A 137 -18.41 -4.52 0.89
N ARG A 138 -18.31 -3.52 1.78
CA ARG A 138 -17.76 -3.68 3.13
C ARG A 138 -18.89 -4.07 4.07
#